data_AF-A0A2V4IES8-F1
#
_entry.id   AF-A0A2V4IES8-F1
#
_cell.length_a   1.000
_cell.length_b   1.000
_cell.length_c   1.000
_cell.angle_alpha   90.00
_cell.angle_beta   90.00
_cell.angle_gamma   90.00
#
_symmetry.space_group_name_H-M   'P 1'
#
loop_
_entity.id
_entity.type
_entity.pdbx_description
1 polymer ?
#
loop_
_entity_poly.entity_id
_entity_poly.type
_entity_poly.pdbx_seq_one_letter_code
_entity_poly.pdbx_strand_id
1 'polypeptide(L)'
;MSNTLKANQWLRHFQLDITSNSRRVYANGHQQVEITVTLEPRKGQTISQQSLDSLTLVQIDDEGNPRVLDHPHLYAHSERDERFVYHNASGTAPSALMAHSPQSIRRRFYVSSKRPGGTLSQIYALIWKDEDHYFVTNADPFKSSVVIESIAPVPPSNDLFKLSSEPALTYKLPSSNLNYWDDEFEESVSYFGFADPRTRMVQSEALATPSSQPVYEMNSWDHALISFQLTNDYSQYRKVTMYEVGQPFTLQSPESDRAHHQRPAHMLIHLYAKRFYNRHYSSSQTKRSIWKVIDQHGNDYEVEFFVAEAGKHVSFKVSASQA
;
A
#
# COMPACT_ATOMS: atom_id res chain seq x y z
N MET A 1 9.27 -48.41 -15.24
CA MET A 1 8.91 -47.39 -16.25
C MET A 1 9.48 -46.05 -15.80
N SER A 2 10.17 -45.32 -16.68
CA SER A 2 10.78 -44.02 -16.32
C SER A 2 9.72 -42.95 -16.02
N ASN A 3 10.06 -41.97 -15.18
CA ASN A 3 9.15 -40.90 -14.77
C ASN A 3 8.62 -40.09 -15.98
N THR A 4 9.49 -39.83 -16.96
CA THR A 4 9.16 -39.20 -18.26
C THR A 4 8.06 -39.95 -19.04
N LEU A 5 8.08 -41.29 -19.04
CA LEU A 5 7.11 -42.10 -19.77
C LEU A 5 5.74 -42.05 -19.08
N LYS A 6 5.72 -42.08 -17.74
CA LYS A 6 4.49 -41.89 -16.94
C LYS A 6 3.90 -40.49 -17.11
N ALA A 7 4.76 -39.46 -17.14
CA ALA A 7 4.37 -38.06 -17.36
C ALA A 7 3.66 -37.87 -18.69
N ASN A 8 4.27 -38.37 -19.78
CA ASN A 8 3.73 -38.25 -21.13
C ASN A 8 2.47 -39.08 -21.33
N GLN A 9 2.27 -40.16 -20.57
CA GLN A 9 1.02 -40.94 -20.62
C GLN A 9 -0.14 -40.21 -19.92
N TRP A 10 0.16 -39.40 -18.91
CA TRP A 10 -0.86 -38.72 -18.10
C TRP A 10 -1.27 -37.36 -18.68
N LEU A 11 -0.29 -36.48 -18.89
CA LEU A 11 -0.51 -35.12 -19.37
C LEU A 11 -0.09 -35.00 -20.84
N ARG A 12 -0.87 -34.24 -21.59
CA ARG A 12 -0.54 -33.81 -22.95
C ARG A 12 0.22 -32.48 -22.92
N HIS A 13 -0.22 -31.53 -22.10
CA HIS A 13 0.41 -30.24 -21.91
C HIS A 13 0.57 -29.94 -20.42
N PHE A 14 1.71 -29.35 -20.09
CA PHE A 14 2.01 -28.78 -18.78
C PHE A 14 2.96 -27.60 -19.00
N GLN A 15 2.39 -26.39 -18.96
CA GLN A 15 3.08 -25.16 -19.36
C GLN A 15 2.78 -24.03 -18.39
N LEU A 16 3.74 -23.12 -18.24
CA LEU A 16 3.61 -21.87 -17.51
C LEU A 16 3.78 -20.70 -18.46
N ASP A 17 2.94 -19.68 -18.29
CA ASP A 17 3.01 -18.43 -19.02
C ASP A 17 2.83 -17.25 -18.07
N ILE A 18 3.52 -16.13 -18.32
CA ILE A 18 3.25 -14.86 -17.65
C ILE A 18 2.04 -14.22 -18.33
N THR A 19 0.95 -14.06 -17.57
CA THR A 19 -0.32 -13.52 -18.07
C THR A 19 -0.63 -12.12 -17.54
N SER A 20 0.27 -11.57 -16.74
CA SER A 20 0.31 -10.13 -16.48
C SER A 20 1.03 -9.39 -17.62
N ASN A 21 0.87 -8.08 -17.67
CA ASN A 21 1.48 -7.19 -18.68
C ASN A 21 3.01 -7.04 -18.55
N SER A 22 3.62 -7.64 -17.52
CA SER A 22 5.04 -7.51 -17.24
C SER A 22 5.57 -8.72 -16.48
N ARG A 23 6.81 -9.12 -16.78
CA ARG A 23 7.57 -10.09 -15.98
C ARG A 23 8.37 -9.47 -14.83
N ARG A 24 8.31 -8.14 -14.71
CA ARG A 24 9.02 -7.37 -13.69
C ARG A 24 8.14 -7.16 -12.48
N VAL A 25 8.74 -7.25 -11.30
CA VAL A 25 8.09 -7.01 -10.01
C VAL A 25 9.02 -6.22 -9.11
N TYR A 26 8.51 -5.20 -8.43
CA TYR A 26 9.29 -4.52 -7.40
C TYR A 26 9.71 -5.48 -6.29
N ALA A 27 10.95 -5.32 -5.82
CA ALA A 27 11.55 -6.08 -4.73
C ALA A 27 11.01 -5.63 -3.35
N ASN A 28 9.70 -5.49 -3.23
CA ASN A 28 9.02 -5.01 -2.03
C ASN A 28 8.14 -6.10 -1.36
N GLY A 29 7.95 -7.24 -2.02
CA GLY A 29 7.15 -8.37 -1.52
C GLY A 29 5.63 -8.15 -1.61
N HIS A 30 5.19 -7.03 -2.16
CA HIS A 30 3.78 -6.64 -2.25
C HIS A 30 3.27 -6.71 -3.68
N GLN A 31 3.99 -6.12 -4.63
CA GLN A 31 3.62 -6.22 -6.04
C GLN A 31 3.71 -7.68 -6.51
N GLN A 32 2.80 -8.05 -7.41
CA GLN A 32 2.70 -9.41 -7.92
C GLN A 32 2.85 -9.46 -9.45
N VAL A 33 3.34 -10.58 -9.95
CA VAL A 33 3.30 -10.99 -11.36
C VAL A 33 2.37 -12.19 -11.47
N GLU A 34 1.42 -12.12 -12.40
CA GLU A 34 0.50 -13.22 -12.67
C GLU A 34 1.15 -14.26 -13.59
N ILE A 35 1.14 -15.51 -13.13
CA ILE A 35 1.58 -16.70 -13.86
C ILE A 35 0.38 -17.63 -13.99
N THR A 36 0.05 -18.01 -15.23
CA THR A 36 -0.96 -19.03 -15.49
C THR A 36 -0.26 -20.34 -15.81
N VAL A 37 -0.63 -21.39 -15.07
CA VAL A 37 -0.27 -22.77 -15.39
C VAL A 37 -1.40 -23.40 -16.17
N THR A 38 -1.08 -23.94 -17.34
CA THR A 38 -2.01 -24.68 -18.20
C THR A 38 -1.69 -26.16 -18.16
N LEU A 39 -2.70 -26.98 -17.88
CA LEU A 39 -2.66 -28.43 -17.86
C LEU A 39 -3.66 -28.97 -18.88
N GLU A 40 -3.27 -29.97 -19.67
CA GLU A 40 -4.21 -30.72 -20.51
C GLU A 40 -3.98 -32.22 -20.28
N PRO A 41 -4.97 -32.99 -19.79
CA PRO A 41 -4.83 -34.44 -19.68
C PRO A 41 -4.74 -35.07 -21.07
N ARG A 42 -4.07 -36.22 -21.18
CA ARG A 42 -4.17 -37.03 -22.39
C ARG A 42 -5.58 -37.61 -22.54
N LYS A 43 -5.95 -37.95 -23.79
CA LYS A 43 -7.25 -38.57 -24.10
C LYS A 43 -7.45 -39.83 -23.25
N GLY A 44 -8.57 -39.87 -22.53
CA GLY A 44 -8.94 -40.97 -21.63
C GLY A 44 -8.31 -40.90 -20.23
N GLN A 45 -7.51 -39.87 -19.94
CA GLN A 45 -7.01 -39.55 -18.61
C GLN A 45 -7.81 -38.41 -17.99
N THR A 46 -7.80 -38.34 -16.67
CA THR A 46 -8.35 -37.21 -15.89
C THR A 46 -7.29 -36.71 -14.90
N ILE A 47 -7.46 -35.47 -14.45
CA ILE A 47 -6.66 -34.90 -13.37
C ILE A 47 -7.61 -34.83 -12.18
N SER A 48 -7.26 -35.49 -11.08
CA SER A 48 -8.08 -35.46 -9.87
C SER A 48 -8.05 -34.08 -9.22
N GLN A 49 -9.04 -33.76 -8.39
CA GLN A 49 -9.03 -32.51 -7.63
C GLN A 49 -7.83 -32.45 -6.69
N GLN A 50 -7.48 -33.56 -6.03
CA GLN A 50 -6.29 -33.67 -5.18
C GLN A 50 -5.00 -33.35 -5.95
N SER A 51 -4.86 -33.85 -7.17
CA SER A 51 -3.73 -33.49 -8.04
C SER A 51 -3.74 -32.01 -8.39
N LEU A 52 -4.90 -31.43 -8.71
CA LEU A 52 -5.00 -30.00 -9.00
C LEU A 52 -4.67 -29.12 -7.78
N ASP A 53 -5.05 -29.54 -6.58
CA ASP A 53 -4.76 -28.81 -5.35
C ASP A 53 -3.29 -28.92 -4.95
N SER A 54 -2.60 -29.97 -5.41
CA SER A 54 -1.15 -30.13 -5.26
C SER A 54 -0.31 -29.28 -6.21
N LEU A 55 -0.95 -28.64 -7.20
CA LEU A 55 -0.25 -27.82 -8.18
C LEU A 55 0.38 -26.61 -7.50
N THR A 56 1.69 -26.46 -7.64
CA THR A 56 2.45 -25.38 -7.01
C THR A 56 3.55 -24.86 -7.93
N LEU A 57 4.04 -23.65 -7.62
CA LEU A 57 5.21 -23.08 -8.28
C LEU A 57 6.47 -23.42 -7.50
N VAL A 58 7.53 -23.74 -8.23
CA VAL A 58 8.81 -24.17 -7.66
C VAL A 58 10.00 -23.48 -8.33
N GLN A 59 11.09 -23.41 -7.59
CA GLN A 59 12.44 -23.22 -8.10
C GLN A 59 13.21 -24.52 -8.06
N ILE A 60 14.21 -24.65 -8.91
CA ILE A 60 15.13 -25.79 -8.91
C ILE A 60 16.41 -25.30 -8.25
N ASP A 61 16.84 -25.95 -7.18
CA ASP A 61 18.10 -25.63 -6.52
C ASP A 61 19.31 -26.19 -7.27
N ASP A 62 20.51 -25.90 -6.77
CA ASP A 62 21.77 -26.28 -7.40
C ASP A 62 21.96 -27.81 -7.46
N GLU A 63 21.28 -28.54 -6.58
CA GLU A 63 21.23 -30.01 -6.55
C GLU A 63 20.16 -30.59 -7.48
N GLY A 64 19.37 -29.75 -8.15
CA GLY A 64 18.30 -30.16 -9.07
C GLY A 64 16.97 -30.50 -8.39
N ASN A 65 16.83 -30.23 -7.08
CA ASN A 65 15.61 -30.51 -6.34
C ASN A 65 14.61 -29.35 -6.45
N PRO A 66 13.31 -29.66 -6.56
CA PRO A 66 12.27 -28.64 -6.54
C PRO A 66 12.08 -28.08 -5.12
N ARG A 67 12.13 -26.75 -5.00
CA ARG A 67 11.78 -25.98 -3.80
C ARG A 67 10.55 -25.14 -4.06
N VAL A 68 9.54 -25.29 -3.21
CA VAL A 68 8.29 -24.52 -3.31
C VAL A 68 8.57 -23.03 -3.12
N LEU A 69 7.81 -22.19 -3.81
CA LEU A 69 7.86 -20.74 -3.64
C LEU A 69 7.02 -20.29 -2.43
N ASP A 70 7.38 -20.74 -1.24
CA ASP A 70 6.76 -20.40 0.05
C ASP A 70 7.69 -19.61 0.99
N HIS A 71 8.87 -19.22 0.49
CA HIS A 71 9.92 -18.57 1.25
C HIS A 71 9.89 -17.02 1.16
N PRO A 72 10.45 -16.31 2.16
CA PRO A 72 10.21 -14.88 2.36
C PRO A 72 10.75 -13.96 1.24
N HIS A 73 11.66 -14.46 0.39
CA HIS A 73 12.27 -13.67 -0.67
C HIS A 73 11.58 -13.81 -2.03
N LEU A 74 10.87 -14.92 -2.26
CA LEU A 74 10.14 -15.17 -3.50
C LEU A 74 8.97 -16.09 -3.18
N TYR A 75 7.77 -15.55 -3.31
CA TYR A 75 6.56 -16.19 -2.78
C TYR A 75 5.45 -16.23 -3.81
N ALA A 76 4.80 -17.38 -3.94
CA ALA A 76 3.65 -17.61 -4.81
C ALA A 76 2.34 -17.63 -3.99
N HIS A 77 1.39 -16.82 -4.40
CA HIS A 77 0.04 -16.72 -3.83
C HIS A 77 -0.97 -17.37 -4.77
N SER A 78 -2.02 -17.97 -4.21
CA SER A 78 -3.18 -18.45 -4.97
C SER A 78 -4.18 -17.33 -5.30
N GLU A 79 -4.11 -16.21 -4.58
CA GLU A 79 -5.01 -15.06 -4.72
C GLU A 79 -4.25 -13.76 -5.01
N ARG A 80 -4.91 -12.87 -5.75
CA ARG A 80 -4.37 -11.58 -6.14
C ARG A 80 -4.63 -10.56 -5.02
N ASP A 81 -3.62 -9.78 -4.67
CA ASP A 81 -3.86 -8.56 -3.90
C ASP A 81 -4.25 -7.42 -4.85
N GLU A 82 -5.54 -7.09 -4.87
CA GLU A 82 -6.09 -6.08 -5.79
C GLU A 82 -5.69 -4.64 -5.46
N ARG A 83 -5.12 -4.40 -4.27
CA ARG A 83 -4.58 -3.09 -3.90
C ARG A 83 -3.42 -2.71 -4.82
N PHE A 84 -2.62 -3.71 -5.21
CA PHE A 84 -1.43 -3.51 -6.02
C PHE A 84 -1.71 -3.73 -7.51
N VAL A 85 -1.21 -2.79 -8.32
CA VAL A 85 -1.25 -2.88 -9.77
C VAL A 85 -0.03 -3.62 -10.29
N TYR A 86 -0.21 -4.37 -11.38
CA TYR A 86 0.91 -4.97 -12.08
C TYR A 86 1.88 -3.90 -12.60
N HIS A 87 3.15 -4.26 -12.67
CA HIS A 87 4.17 -3.36 -13.23
C HIS A 87 3.86 -3.07 -14.70
N ASN A 88 3.90 -1.81 -15.12
CA ASN A 88 3.70 -1.45 -16.52
C ASN A 88 5.04 -1.47 -17.26
N ALA A 89 5.45 -2.62 -17.79
CA ALA A 89 6.59 -2.67 -18.71
C ALA A 89 6.13 -2.18 -20.09
N SER A 90 6.81 -1.18 -20.63
CA SER A 90 6.51 -0.62 -21.95
C SER A 90 6.53 -1.71 -23.03
N GLY A 91 5.35 -2.08 -23.55
CA GLY A 91 5.19 -2.52 -24.94
C GLY A 91 4.93 -4.01 -25.22
N THR A 92 4.91 -4.90 -24.23
CA THR A 92 4.50 -6.30 -24.48
C THR A 92 3.11 -6.56 -23.91
N ALA A 93 2.15 -6.84 -24.80
CA ALA A 93 0.88 -7.42 -24.37
C ALA A 93 1.14 -8.71 -23.57
N PRO A 94 0.32 -9.02 -22.56
CA PRO A 94 0.40 -10.31 -21.88
C PRO A 94 0.43 -11.42 -22.92
N SER A 95 1.24 -12.46 -22.69
CA SER A 95 1.27 -13.60 -23.61
C SER A 95 -0.15 -14.12 -23.79
N ALA A 96 -0.63 -14.10 -25.04
CA ALA A 96 -1.92 -14.70 -25.36
C ALA A 96 -1.81 -16.18 -25.00
N LEU A 97 -2.58 -16.60 -24.00
CA LEU A 97 -2.69 -18.02 -23.67
C LEU A 97 -3.12 -18.74 -24.94
N MET A 98 -2.34 -19.73 -25.38
CA MET A 98 -2.67 -20.43 -26.63
C MET A 98 -4.09 -20.99 -26.55
N ALA A 99 -4.78 -20.99 -27.69
CA ALA A 99 -6.11 -21.58 -27.81
C ALA A 99 -5.96 -23.09 -27.58
N HIS A 100 -6.31 -23.55 -26.38
CA HIS A 100 -6.24 -24.96 -26.03
C HIS A 100 -7.63 -25.59 -26.03
N SER A 101 -7.65 -26.93 -26.07
CA SER A 101 -8.86 -27.74 -26.16
C SER A 101 -9.82 -27.47 -24.97
N PRO A 102 -11.12 -27.79 -25.08
CA PRO A 102 -12.07 -27.65 -23.97
C PRO A 102 -11.71 -28.49 -22.73
N GLN A 103 -10.73 -29.39 -22.81
CA GLN A 103 -10.22 -30.19 -21.69
C GLN A 103 -9.09 -29.50 -20.91
N SER A 104 -8.71 -28.29 -21.30
CA SER A 104 -7.59 -27.57 -20.71
C SER A 104 -7.98 -26.91 -19.39
N ILE A 105 -7.19 -27.15 -18.37
CA ILE A 105 -7.36 -26.60 -17.03
C ILE A 105 -6.31 -25.51 -16.84
N ARG A 106 -6.74 -24.36 -16.31
CA ARG A 106 -5.88 -23.21 -16.04
C ARG A 106 -5.93 -22.86 -14.56
N ARG A 107 -4.76 -22.68 -13.95
CA ARG A 107 -4.62 -22.19 -12.56
C ARG A 107 -3.72 -20.97 -12.56
N ARG A 108 -4.14 -19.94 -11.83
CA ARG A 108 -3.38 -18.69 -11.70
C ARG A 108 -2.64 -18.70 -10.38
N PHE A 109 -1.43 -18.18 -10.42
CA PHE A 109 -0.59 -17.91 -9.29
C PHE A 109 -0.07 -16.49 -9.40
N TYR A 110 0.15 -15.85 -8.27
CA TYR A 110 0.63 -14.47 -8.20
C TYR A 110 1.95 -14.47 -7.45
N VAL A 111 3.03 -14.06 -8.11
CA VAL A 111 4.38 -14.15 -7.53
C VAL A 111 4.89 -12.78 -7.13
N SER A 112 5.33 -12.67 -5.88
CA SER A 112 5.93 -11.48 -5.28
C SER A 112 7.39 -11.74 -4.90
N SER A 113 8.22 -10.70 -4.89
CA SER A 113 9.67 -10.84 -4.62
C SER A 113 10.16 -9.79 -3.63
N LYS A 114 11.06 -10.19 -2.74
CA LYS A 114 11.95 -9.33 -1.93
C LYS A 114 13.42 -9.52 -2.29
N ARG A 115 13.72 -10.19 -3.41
CA ARG A 115 15.11 -10.36 -3.87
C ARG A 115 15.66 -9.03 -4.39
N PRO A 116 16.97 -8.77 -4.26
CA PRO A 116 17.58 -7.54 -4.74
C PRO A 116 17.23 -7.20 -6.19
N GLY A 117 17.16 -5.90 -6.50
CA GLY A 117 16.94 -5.42 -7.86
C GLY A 117 17.98 -5.97 -8.85
N GLY A 118 17.54 -6.34 -10.05
CA GLY A 118 18.34 -7.01 -11.07
C GLY A 118 18.35 -8.54 -10.98
N THR A 119 17.76 -9.13 -9.92
CA THR A 119 17.71 -10.59 -9.78
C THR A 119 16.71 -11.21 -10.75
N LEU A 120 17.17 -12.15 -11.57
CA LEU A 120 16.33 -13.00 -12.41
C LEU A 120 15.99 -14.29 -11.66
N SER A 121 14.70 -14.60 -11.57
CA SER A 121 14.21 -15.81 -10.92
C SER A 121 13.47 -16.67 -11.94
N GLN A 122 14.07 -17.81 -12.28
CA GLN A 122 13.42 -18.82 -13.10
C GLN A 122 12.46 -19.65 -12.25
N ILE A 123 11.26 -19.89 -12.76
CA ILE A 123 10.15 -20.54 -12.05
C ILE A 123 9.58 -21.64 -12.93
N TYR A 124 9.28 -22.76 -12.28
CA TYR A 124 8.66 -23.96 -12.87
C TYR A 124 7.37 -24.29 -12.11
N ALA A 125 6.58 -25.22 -12.64
CA ALA A 125 5.43 -25.78 -11.93
C ALA A 125 5.69 -27.24 -11.57
N LEU A 126 5.16 -27.65 -10.43
CA LEU A 126 5.15 -29.01 -9.94
C LEU A 126 3.72 -29.45 -9.67
N ILE A 127 3.37 -30.67 -10.07
CA ILE A 127 2.08 -31.29 -9.76
C ILE A 127 2.28 -32.74 -9.33
N TRP A 128 1.57 -33.17 -8.29
CA TRP A 128 1.52 -34.56 -7.86
C TRP A 128 0.39 -35.29 -8.59
N LYS A 129 0.72 -36.44 -9.16
CA LYS A 129 -0.27 -37.37 -9.74
C LYS A 129 -0.89 -38.25 -8.66
N ASP A 130 -0.05 -38.75 -7.77
CA ASP A 130 -0.36 -39.62 -6.65
C ASP A 130 0.74 -39.44 -5.57
N GLU A 131 0.72 -40.23 -4.50
CA GLU A 131 1.64 -40.08 -3.36
C GLU A 131 3.13 -40.26 -3.71
N ASP A 132 3.44 -41.00 -4.77
CA ASP A 132 4.81 -41.38 -5.13
C ASP A 132 5.32 -40.68 -6.40
N HIS A 133 4.44 -40.04 -7.16
CA HIS A 133 4.77 -39.51 -8.48
C HIS A 133 4.40 -38.03 -8.59
N TYR A 134 5.43 -37.20 -8.75
CA TYR A 134 5.30 -35.80 -9.17
C TYR A 134 5.96 -35.56 -10.53
N PHE A 135 5.50 -34.51 -11.19
CA PHE A 135 6.08 -34.02 -12.44
C PHE A 135 6.40 -32.53 -12.33
N VAL A 136 7.50 -32.13 -12.96
CA VAL A 136 7.98 -30.75 -12.98
C VAL A 136 8.25 -30.33 -14.41
N THR A 137 7.99 -29.06 -14.73
CA THR A 137 8.20 -28.50 -16.06
C THR A 137 9.68 -28.19 -16.41
N ASN A 138 10.64 -28.71 -15.64
CA ASN A 138 12.08 -28.53 -15.88
C ASN A 138 12.68 -29.64 -16.78
N ALA A 139 11.98 -30.75 -16.99
CA ALA A 139 12.51 -31.91 -17.69
C ALA A 139 11.54 -32.47 -18.72
N ASP A 140 12.05 -33.27 -19.66
CA ASP A 140 11.21 -33.93 -20.65
C ASP A 140 10.13 -34.80 -19.97
N PRO A 141 8.88 -34.79 -20.47
CA PRO A 141 8.45 -34.23 -21.75
C PRO A 141 8.01 -32.74 -21.69
N PHE A 142 8.01 -32.11 -20.52
CA PHE A 142 7.45 -30.78 -20.32
C PHE A 142 8.57 -29.79 -20.00
N LYS A 143 9.14 -29.14 -21.02
CA LYS A 143 10.14 -28.09 -20.82
C LYS A 143 9.47 -26.72 -20.92
N SER A 144 9.08 -26.17 -19.77
CA SER A 144 8.44 -24.86 -19.66
C SER A 144 8.83 -24.18 -18.36
N SER A 145 9.22 -22.91 -18.47
CA SER A 145 9.56 -22.08 -17.33
C SER A 145 9.26 -20.63 -17.65
N VAL A 146 9.08 -19.83 -16.62
CA VAL A 146 8.99 -18.38 -16.74
C VAL A 146 10.11 -17.74 -15.94
N VAL A 147 10.60 -16.59 -16.42
CA VAL A 147 11.62 -15.82 -15.71
C VAL A 147 11.00 -14.49 -15.30
N ILE A 148 11.01 -14.23 -14.00
CA ILE A 148 10.64 -12.92 -13.47
C ILE A 148 11.90 -12.13 -13.11
N GLU A 149 11.82 -10.81 -13.22
CA GLU A 149 12.89 -9.88 -12.88
C GLU A 149 12.47 -9.07 -11.65
N SER A 150 13.25 -9.13 -10.58
CA SER A 150 13.07 -8.26 -9.42
C SER A 150 13.68 -6.90 -9.74
N ILE A 151 12.94 -5.81 -9.54
CA ILE A 151 13.43 -4.44 -9.76
C ILE A 151 13.50 -3.69 -8.43
N ALA A 152 14.48 -2.80 -8.28
CA ALA A 152 14.63 -2.02 -7.05
C ALA A 152 13.39 -1.12 -6.82
N PRO A 153 12.88 -1.01 -5.58
CA PRO A 153 11.85 -0.03 -5.24
C PRO A 153 12.28 1.39 -5.56
N VAL A 154 11.31 2.27 -5.74
CA VAL A 154 11.58 3.70 -5.94
C VAL A 154 12.24 4.26 -4.68
N PRO A 155 13.42 4.93 -4.78
CA PRO A 155 14.06 5.54 -3.62
C PRO A 155 13.15 6.58 -2.97
N PRO A 156 13.10 6.64 -1.63
CA PRO A 156 12.29 7.63 -0.92
C PRO A 156 12.82 9.04 -1.18
N SER A 157 11.92 9.96 -1.51
CA SER A 157 12.22 11.40 -1.62
C SER A 157 10.99 12.21 -1.23
N ASN A 158 11.21 13.40 -0.66
CA ASN A 158 10.14 14.35 -0.37
C ASN A 158 9.38 14.76 -1.65
N ASP A 159 10.06 14.81 -2.79
CA ASP A 159 9.49 15.23 -4.07
C ASP A 159 8.44 14.26 -4.62
N LEU A 160 8.39 13.02 -4.10
CA LEU A 160 7.35 12.06 -4.44
C LEU A 160 5.99 12.44 -3.89
N PHE A 161 5.95 13.31 -2.89
CA PHE A 161 4.74 13.66 -2.15
C PHE A 161 4.45 15.15 -2.23
N LYS A 162 3.18 15.47 -2.01
CA LYS A 162 2.70 16.84 -1.87
C LYS A 162 1.77 16.93 -0.68
N LEU A 163 1.85 18.07 0.00
CA LEU A 163 0.90 18.50 0.99
C LEU A 163 0.14 19.69 0.42
N SER A 164 -1.16 19.55 0.21
CA SER A 164 -2.00 20.61 -0.36
C SER A 164 -3.06 21.04 0.65
N SER A 165 -3.01 22.28 1.08
CA SER A 165 -3.96 22.86 2.04
C SER A 165 -5.13 23.53 1.32
N GLU A 166 -6.33 23.33 1.84
CA GLU A 166 -7.48 24.16 1.50
C GLU A 166 -7.38 25.53 2.20
N PRO A 167 -8.02 26.58 1.65
CA PRO A 167 -8.14 27.85 2.34
C PRO A 167 -8.74 27.67 3.74
N ALA A 168 -8.12 28.32 4.73
CA ALA A 168 -8.65 28.32 6.08
C ALA A 168 -10.03 29.01 6.10
N LEU A 169 -10.97 28.42 6.84
CA LEU A 169 -12.23 29.06 7.18
C LEU A 169 -12.03 29.81 8.49
N THR A 170 -12.38 31.09 8.49
CA THR A 170 -12.37 31.93 9.69
C THR A 170 -13.79 32.38 9.98
N TYR A 171 -14.25 32.20 11.21
CA TYR A 171 -15.59 32.59 11.64
C TYR A 171 -15.62 32.95 13.12
N LYS A 172 -16.73 33.54 13.56
CA LYS A 172 -16.96 33.95 14.95
C LYS A 172 -18.27 33.35 15.46
N LEU A 173 -18.27 32.90 16.71
CA LEU A 173 -19.49 32.49 17.40
C LEU A 173 -19.65 33.28 18.71
N PRO A 174 -20.90 33.57 19.14
CA PRO A 174 -21.13 34.23 20.40
C PRO A 174 -20.44 33.48 21.54
N SER A 175 -19.71 34.21 22.39
CA SER A 175 -19.06 33.58 23.53
C SER A 175 -20.10 33.03 24.50
N SER A 176 -19.82 31.85 25.05
CA SER A 176 -20.61 31.30 26.17
C SER A 176 -20.63 32.20 27.41
N ASN A 177 -19.74 33.20 27.47
CA ASN A 177 -19.71 34.21 28.51
C ASN A 177 -20.25 35.54 27.94
N LEU A 178 -21.47 35.92 28.34
CA LEU A 178 -22.22 37.06 27.79
C LEU A 178 -21.52 38.42 27.92
N ASN A 179 -20.47 38.52 28.73
CA ASN A 179 -19.70 39.75 28.96
C ASN A 179 -18.41 39.83 28.13
N TYR A 180 -18.17 38.91 27.20
CA TYR A 180 -16.94 38.83 26.43
C TYR A 180 -17.19 38.87 24.91
N TRP A 181 -16.12 39.20 24.19
CA TRP A 181 -16.07 39.17 22.73
C TRP A 181 -16.36 37.77 22.20
N ASP A 182 -16.89 37.69 20.97
CA ASP A 182 -17.12 36.44 20.25
C ASP A 182 -15.85 35.57 20.19
N ASP A 183 -16.02 34.27 20.36
CA ASP A 183 -14.95 33.30 20.16
C ASP A 183 -14.62 33.27 18.65
N GLU A 184 -13.32 33.30 18.32
CA GLU A 184 -12.83 33.29 16.94
C GLU A 184 -12.29 31.91 16.58
N PHE A 185 -12.66 31.40 15.42
CA PHE A 185 -12.28 30.06 14.97
C PHE A 185 -11.53 30.15 13.65
N GLU A 186 -10.53 29.29 13.50
CA GLU A 186 -9.80 29.08 12.26
C GLU A 186 -9.64 27.58 12.03
N GLU A 187 -10.13 27.09 10.90
CA GLU A 187 -10.09 25.68 10.54
C GLU A 187 -9.53 25.51 9.14
N SER A 188 -8.60 24.56 8.97
CA SER A 188 -8.13 24.17 7.65
C SER A 188 -7.91 22.67 7.58
N VAL A 189 -8.06 22.15 6.36
CA VAL A 189 -7.70 20.77 6.05
C VAL A 189 -6.62 20.77 5.00
N SER A 190 -5.68 19.85 5.17
CA SER A 190 -4.63 19.58 4.20
C SER A 190 -4.69 18.12 3.77
N TYR A 191 -4.36 17.88 2.51
CA TYR A 191 -4.34 16.57 1.91
C TYR A 191 -2.90 16.20 1.58
N PHE A 192 -2.43 15.09 2.16
CA PHE A 192 -1.12 14.53 1.87
C PHE A 192 -1.26 13.33 0.95
N GLY A 193 -0.52 13.32 -0.15
CA GLY A 193 -0.55 12.24 -1.14
C GLY A 193 0.61 12.34 -2.12
N PHE A 194 0.64 11.46 -3.11
CA PHE A 194 1.69 11.50 -4.13
C PHE A 194 1.59 12.74 -5.02
N ALA A 195 2.74 13.28 -5.41
CA ALA A 195 2.83 14.41 -6.32
C ALA A 195 2.31 14.05 -7.71
N ASP A 196 2.75 12.91 -8.27
CA ASP A 196 2.23 12.34 -9.53
C ASP A 196 0.79 11.84 -9.34
N PRO A 197 -0.21 12.42 -10.04
CA PRO A 197 -1.61 12.01 -9.91
C PRO A 197 -1.91 10.58 -10.39
N ARG A 198 -0.99 9.94 -11.12
CA ARG A 198 -1.12 8.54 -11.56
C ARG A 198 -0.69 7.56 -10.49
N THR A 199 -0.03 8.02 -9.43
CA THR A 199 0.36 7.22 -8.28
C THR A 199 -0.64 7.46 -7.15
N ARG A 200 -1.30 6.41 -6.68
CA ARG A 200 -2.17 6.46 -5.50
C ARG A 200 -1.51 5.78 -4.31
N MET A 201 -1.77 6.36 -3.14
CA MET A 201 -1.58 5.68 -1.86
C MET A 201 -2.69 4.65 -1.68
N VAL A 202 -2.32 3.40 -1.38
CA VAL A 202 -3.29 2.30 -1.20
C VAL A 202 -3.42 1.89 0.27
N GLN A 203 -2.44 2.25 1.09
CA GLN A 203 -2.46 2.02 2.53
C GLN A 203 -1.62 3.09 3.22
N SER A 204 -2.05 3.49 4.42
CA SER A 204 -1.19 4.17 5.38
C SER A 204 -1.41 3.59 6.77
N GLU A 205 -0.36 3.51 7.58
CA GLU A 205 -0.42 2.99 8.94
C GLU A 205 0.37 3.90 9.88
N ALA A 206 -0.24 4.27 11.01
CA ALA A 206 0.42 5.07 12.02
C ALA A 206 1.43 4.23 12.81
N LEU A 207 2.71 4.62 12.80
CA LEU A 207 3.78 3.94 13.53
C LEU A 207 4.07 4.57 14.91
N ALA A 208 3.59 5.79 15.17
CA ALA A 208 3.85 6.52 16.41
C ALA A 208 2.57 7.02 17.11
N THR A 209 1.87 7.99 16.50
CA THR A 209 0.60 8.50 17.03
C THR A 209 -0.55 7.95 16.19
N PRO A 210 -1.52 7.22 16.78
CA PRO A 210 -2.61 6.62 16.02
C PRO A 210 -3.42 7.61 15.19
N SER A 211 -4.01 7.13 14.09
CA SER A 211 -4.99 7.87 13.31
C SER A 211 -6.08 8.47 14.18
N SER A 212 -6.56 9.66 13.84
CA SER A 212 -7.55 10.46 14.59
C SER A 212 -7.11 10.97 15.97
N GLN A 213 -5.93 10.58 16.45
CA GLN A 213 -5.36 11.15 17.67
C GLN A 213 -4.56 12.42 17.33
N PRO A 214 -4.64 13.44 18.19
CA PRO A 214 -3.92 14.69 17.94
C PRO A 214 -2.42 14.49 18.12
N VAL A 215 -1.67 14.94 17.12
CA VAL A 215 -0.20 14.95 17.11
C VAL A 215 0.35 16.24 17.72
N TYR A 216 -0.49 17.28 17.76
CA TYR A 216 -0.18 18.54 18.39
C TYR A 216 -1.44 19.07 19.07
N GLU A 217 -1.32 19.46 20.33
CA GLU A 217 -2.32 20.24 21.05
C GLU A 217 -1.63 21.34 21.83
N MET A 218 -2.18 22.55 21.75
CA MET A 218 -1.69 23.68 22.53
C MET A 218 -2.85 24.47 23.07
N ASN A 219 -2.74 24.82 24.34
CA ASN A 219 -3.45 25.91 24.96
C ASN A 219 -2.40 26.97 25.30
N SER A 220 -2.61 28.21 24.88
CA SER A 220 -1.73 29.30 25.25
C SER A 220 -2.60 30.47 25.64
N TRP A 221 -2.24 31.06 26.77
CA TRP A 221 -2.73 32.37 27.15
C TRP A 221 -1.76 33.41 26.60
N ASP A 222 -2.28 34.46 26.00
CA ASP A 222 -1.51 35.56 25.45
C ASP A 222 -2.24 36.88 25.68
N HIS A 223 -1.46 37.95 25.73
CA HIS A 223 -1.95 39.31 25.83
C HIS A 223 -1.84 39.97 24.47
N ALA A 224 -2.94 40.49 23.94
CA ALA A 224 -2.83 41.46 22.86
C ALA A 224 -2.16 42.73 23.43
N LEU A 225 -0.85 42.86 23.23
CA LEU A 225 -0.12 44.11 23.47
C LEU A 225 -0.69 45.16 22.53
N ILE A 226 -1.66 45.95 23.01
CA ILE A 226 -2.03 47.34 22.68
C ILE A 226 -3.49 47.56 23.10
N SER A 227 -3.70 48.05 24.32
CA SER A 227 -4.43 49.30 24.57
C SER A 227 -4.25 49.71 26.04
N PHE A 228 -4.05 50.99 26.32
CA PHE A 228 -3.93 51.52 27.69
C PHE A 228 -5.29 51.67 28.41
N GLN A 229 -6.36 51.08 27.87
CA GLN A 229 -7.73 51.21 28.41
C GLN A 229 -8.46 49.87 28.55
N LEU A 230 -8.07 48.83 27.80
CA LEU A 230 -8.61 47.46 27.84
C LEU A 230 -7.50 46.47 27.43
N THR A 231 -6.97 45.69 28.38
CA THR A 231 -6.15 44.51 28.08
C THR A 231 -7.08 43.36 27.72
N ASN A 232 -7.20 43.03 26.43
CA ASN A 232 -7.97 41.86 26.01
C ASN A 232 -7.09 40.62 26.14
N ASP A 233 -7.15 40.01 27.32
CA ASP A 233 -6.55 38.70 27.59
C ASP A 233 -7.33 37.64 26.80
N TYR A 234 -6.61 36.84 26.02
CA TYR A 234 -7.22 35.75 25.27
C TYR A 234 -6.46 34.45 25.50
N SER A 235 -7.20 33.36 25.43
CA SER A 235 -6.64 32.02 25.28
C SER A 235 -6.84 31.55 23.86
N GLN A 236 -5.88 30.77 23.39
CA GLN A 236 -5.94 30.05 22.13
C GLN A 236 -5.81 28.56 22.41
N TYR A 237 -6.71 27.78 21.83
CA TYR A 237 -6.60 26.33 21.72
C TYR A 237 -6.31 25.98 20.26
N ARG A 238 -5.34 25.10 20.04
CA ARG A 238 -4.96 24.61 18.72
C ARG A 238 -4.75 23.12 18.75
N LYS A 239 -5.17 22.45 17.69
CA LYS A 239 -5.07 21.01 17.53
C LYS A 239 -4.73 20.65 16.09
N VAL A 240 -3.77 19.76 15.91
CA VAL A 240 -3.48 19.12 14.63
C VAL A 240 -3.74 17.62 14.76
N THR A 241 -4.63 17.10 13.91
CA THR A 241 -5.00 15.68 13.86
C THR A 241 -4.76 15.13 12.46
N MET A 242 -4.21 13.92 12.39
CA MET A 242 -3.94 13.24 11.12
C MET A 242 -4.80 11.99 11.02
N TYR A 243 -5.25 11.71 9.80
CA TYR A 243 -6.12 10.59 9.50
C TYR A 243 -5.51 9.76 8.36
N GLU A 244 -5.57 8.46 8.54
CA GLU A 244 -5.10 7.48 7.56
C GLU A 244 -5.84 7.54 6.21
N VAL A 245 -5.20 7.02 5.17
CA VAL A 245 -5.84 6.61 3.93
C VAL A 245 -6.76 5.43 4.20
N GLY A 246 -7.95 5.43 3.59
CA GLY A 246 -8.90 4.35 3.76
C GLY A 246 -10.24 4.62 3.08
N GLN A 247 -11.29 4.01 3.63
CA GLN A 247 -12.66 4.24 3.18
C GLN A 247 -13.02 5.71 3.38
N PRO A 248 -13.61 6.37 2.36
CA PRO A 248 -14.03 7.76 2.46
C PRO A 248 -14.87 8.00 3.73
N PHE A 249 -14.43 8.94 4.54
CA PHE A 249 -15.18 9.41 5.70
C PHE A 249 -15.39 10.93 5.63
N THR A 250 -16.36 11.39 6.43
CA THR A 250 -16.62 12.81 6.63
C THR A 250 -16.27 13.16 8.06
N LEU A 251 -15.34 14.09 8.23
CA LEU A 251 -15.05 14.71 9.51
C LEU A 251 -15.96 15.93 9.66
N GLN A 252 -16.73 15.99 10.74
CA GLN A 252 -17.48 17.19 11.09
C GLN A 252 -16.62 18.07 11.99
N SER A 253 -16.53 19.36 11.65
CA SER A 253 -16.02 20.35 12.59
C SER A 253 -16.88 20.33 13.86
N PRO A 254 -16.27 20.34 15.07
CA PRO A 254 -17.02 20.33 16.32
C PRO A 254 -17.96 21.54 16.50
N GLU A 255 -17.67 22.67 15.86
CA GLU A 255 -18.31 23.96 16.18
C GLU A 255 -18.92 24.63 14.94
N SER A 256 -18.44 24.33 13.73
CA SER A 256 -18.93 24.95 12.50
C SER A 256 -19.94 24.10 11.74
N ASP A 257 -20.19 22.85 12.16
CA ASP A 257 -20.92 21.81 11.41
C ASP A 257 -20.41 21.59 9.96
N ARG A 258 -19.17 22.01 9.67
CA ARG A 258 -18.59 21.83 8.33
C ARG A 258 -18.12 20.40 8.18
N ALA A 259 -18.59 19.79 7.10
CA ALA A 259 -18.13 18.50 6.62
C ALA A 259 -16.81 18.67 5.85
N HIS A 260 -15.77 17.97 6.31
CA HIS A 260 -14.53 17.75 5.57
C HIS A 260 -14.50 16.32 5.07
N HIS A 261 -14.41 16.14 3.76
CA HIS A 261 -14.41 14.83 3.14
C HIS A 261 -12.97 14.35 2.94
N GLN A 262 -12.68 13.14 3.39
CA GLN A 262 -11.44 12.46 3.03
C GLN A 262 -11.44 12.20 1.52
N ARG A 263 -10.33 12.50 0.86
CA ARG A 263 -10.14 12.21 -0.57
C ARG A 263 -9.57 10.80 -0.72
N PRO A 264 -10.04 10.00 -1.70
CA PRO A 264 -9.41 8.72 -2.00
C PRO A 264 -7.90 8.88 -2.21
N ALA A 265 -7.12 7.92 -1.73
CA ALA A 265 -5.65 7.88 -1.86
C ALA A 265 -4.89 9.07 -1.25
N HIS A 266 -5.52 9.83 -0.35
CA HIS A 266 -4.86 10.90 0.40
C HIS A 266 -5.10 10.72 1.90
N MET A 267 -4.09 11.04 2.69
CA MET A 267 -4.26 11.26 4.12
C MET A 267 -4.88 12.64 4.33
N LEU A 268 -5.75 12.75 5.33
CA LEU A 268 -6.35 14.03 5.73
C LEU A 268 -5.62 14.55 6.98
N ILE A 269 -5.28 15.84 6.98
CA ILE A 269 -4.69 16.53 8.12
C ILE A 269 -5.62 17.68 8.46
N HIS A 270 -6.16 17.67 9.67
CA HIS A 270 -7.08 18.69 10.16
C HIS A 270 -6.36 19.60 11.17
N LEU A 271 -6.40 20.90 10.91
CA LEU A 271 -5.88 21.94 11.77
C LEU A 271 -7.08 22.73 12.29
N TYR A 272 -7.23 22.73 13.61
CA TYR A 272 -8.29 23.42 14.30
C TYR A 272 -7.68 24.44 15.26
N ALA A 273 -8.17 25.67 15.24
CA ALA A 273 -7.79 26.73 16.16
C ALA A 273 -9.03 27.47 16.67
N LYS A 274 -9.06 27.74 17.97
CA LYS A 274 -10.09 28.51 18.66
C LYS A 274 -9.41 29.55 19.54
N ARG A 275 -9.78 30.81 19.38
CA ARG A 275 -9.47 31.90 20.31
C ARG A 275 -10.71 32.21 21.14
N PHE A 276 -10.56 32.25 22.45
CA PHE A 276 -11.63 32.49 23.41
C PHE A 276 -11.13 33.32 24.58
N TYR A 277 -12.04 33.99 25.27
CA TYR A 277 -11.69 34.97 26.30
C TYR A 277 -12.01 34.44 27.71
N ASN A 278 -11.32 34.96 28.75
CA ASN A 278 -11.58 34.69 30.17
C ASN A 278 -11.21 33.29 30.72
N ARG A 279 -10.22 32.61 30.14
CA ARG A 279 -9.62 31.40 30.73
C ARG A 279 -8.12 31.51 30.61
N HIS A 280 -7.37 31.27 31.68
CA HIS A 280 -5.91 31.42 31.68
C HIS A 280 -5.27 30.08 32.01
N TYR A 281 -4.79 29.38 31.00
CA TYR A 281 -3.91 28.24 31.18
C TYR A 281 -3.06 28.05 29.93
N SER A 282 -1.83 27.62 30.14
CA SER A 282 -0.92 27.29 29.05
C SER A 282 -0.51 25.82 29.19
N SER A 283 -0.67 25.07 28.11
CA SER A 283 -0.19 23.70 27.98
C SER A 283 0.18 23.46 26.53
N SER A 284 1.21 22.67 26.29
CA SER A 284 1.52 22.22 24.94
C SER A 284 1.93 20.77 24.99
N GLN A 285 1.43 20.00 24.03
CA GLN A 285 1.79 18.62 23.82
C GLN A 285 2.07 18.44 22.33
N THR A 286 3.28 17.97 22.03
CA THR A 286 3.64 17.52 20.68
C THR A 286 4.00 16.05 20.78
N LYS A 287 3.36 15.23 19.95
CA LYS A 287 3.66 13.80 19.81
C LYS A 287 4.30 13.58 18.44
N ARG A 288 5.15 12.57 18.36
CA ARG A 288 5.79 12.17 17.10
C ARG A 288 4.73 11.61 16.14
N SER A 289 4.79 12.01 14.87
CA SER A 289 3.85 11.56 13.84
C SER A 289 4.61 10.86 12.72
N ILE A 290 4.74 9.55 12.82
CA ILE A 290 5.41 8.70 11.81
C ILE A 290 4.38 7.78 11.19
N TRP A 291 4.41 7.67 9.88
CA TRP A 291 3.47 6.89 9.10
C TRP A 291 4.20 6.00 8.10
N LYS A 292 3.82 4.74 8.05
CA LYS A 292 4.11 3.87 6.91
C LYS A 292 3.10 4.17 5.81
N VAL A 293 3.56 4.43 4.61
CA VAL A 293 2.74 4.74 3.44
C VAL A 293 3.10 3.76 2.33
N ILE A 294 2.09 3.13 1.73
CA ILE A 294 2.29 2.16 0.65
C ILE A 294 1.61 2.67 -0.63
N ASP A 295 2.36 2.67 -1.74
CA ASP A 295 1.81 3.02 -3.05
C ASP A 295 1.14 1.82 -3.76
N GLN A 296 0.45 2.11 -4.86
CA GLN A 296 -0.15 1.09 -5.73
C GLN A 296 0.81 0.07 -6.32
N HIS A 297 2.11 0.34 -6.29
CA HIS A 297 3.17 -0.55 -6.75
C HIS A 297 3.79 -1.33 -5.58
N GLY A 298 3.27 -1.18 -4.37
CA GLY A 298 3.73 -1.86 -3.17
C GLY A 298 5.00 -1.27 -2.56
N ASN A 299 5.45 -0.09 -2.99
CA ASN A 299 6.63 0.53 -2.38
C ASN A 299 6.23 1.15 -1.03
N ASP A 300 7.04 0.86 -0.02
CA ASP A 300 6.83 1.32 1.36
C ASP A 300 7.70 2.56 1.64
N TYR A 301 7.08 3.61 2.18
CA TYR A 301 7.72 4.86 2.57
C TYR A 301 7.44 5.15 4.05
N GLU A 302 8.42 5.67 4.78
CA GLU A 302 8.20 6.24 6.10
C GLU A 302 8.08 7.75 5.98
N VAL A 303 6.98 8.31 6.47
CA VAL A 303 6.69 9.75 6.43
C VAL A 303 6.56 10.27 7.86
N GLU A 304 7.44 11.20 8.22
CA GLU A 304 7.35 11.92 9.50
C GLU A 304 6.80 13.33 9.27
N PHE A 305 5.74 13.67 9.99
CA PHE A 305 5.17 15.02 9.97
C PHE A 305 5.66 15.85 11.14
N PHE A 306 5.92 17.13 10.86
CA PHE A 306 6.37 18.12 11.83
C PHE A 306 5.36 19.26 11.91
N VAL A 307 5.07 19.70 13.12
CA VAL A 307 4.16 20.82 13.39
C VAL A 307 4.98 21.99 13.92
N ALA A 308 4.86 23.15 13.28
CA ALA A 308 5.60 24.37 13.63
C ALA A 308 4.65 25.57 13.80
N GLU A 309 5.21 26.71 14.20
CA GLU A 309 4.49 27.99 14.34
C GLU A 309 3.22 27.87 15.20
N ALA A 310 3.36 27.19 16.34
CA ALA A 310 2.27 26.92 17.25
C ALA A 310 1.07 26.23 16.59
N GLY A 311 1.30 25.28 15.67
CA GLY A 311 0.22 24.56 14.98
C GLY A 311 -0.30 25.21 13.70
N LYS A 312 0.31 26.30 13.22
CA LYS A 312 -0.05 26.93 11.92
C LYS A 312 0.52 26.19 10.72
N HIS A 313 1.68 25.57 10.88
CA HIS A 313 2.41 25.01 9.77
C HIS A 313 2.65 23.52 9.99
N VAL A 314 2.37 22.73 8.95
CA VAL A 314 2.68 21.30 8.90
C VAL A 314 3.63 21.06 7.74
N SER A 315 4.75 20.42 8.02
CA SER A 315 5.72 19.96 7.03
C SER A 315 5.95 18.46 7.18
N PHE A 316 6.68 17.84 6.26
CA PHE A 316 6.97 16.42 6.32
C PHE A 316 8.39 16.09 5.84
N LYS A 317 8.87 14.91 6.21
CA LYS A 317 10.10 14.29 5.70
C LYS A 317 9.82 12.83 5.36
N VAL A 318 10.39 12.38 4.25
CA VAL A 318 10.28 11.01 3.77
C VAL A 318 11.61 10.29 3.96
N SER A 319 11.57 9.07 4.47
CA SER A 319 12.71 8.16 4.60
C SER A 319 12.35 6.77 4.10
N ALA A 320 13.38 5.94 3.90
CA ALA A 320 13.17 4.53 3.63
C ALA A 320 12.49 3.90 4.84
N SER A 321 11.46 3.07 4.61
CA SER A 321 10.93 2.23 5.67
C SER A 321 12.06 1.34 6.19
N GLN A 322 12.30 1.35 7.49
CA GLN A 322 13.14 0.33 8.11
C GLN A 322 12.39 -1.01 7.95
N ALA A 323 13.05 -1.99 7.30
CA ALA A 323 12.47 -3.28 6.96
C ALA A 323 12.56 -4.27 8.14
#